data_AF-A0A3A2Z2M9-F1
#
_entry.id   AF-A0A3A2Z2M9-F1
#
_cell.length_a   1.000
_cell.length_b   1.000
_cell.length_c   1.000
_cell.angle_alpha   90.00
_cell.angle_beta   90.00
_cell.angle_gamma   90.00
#
_symmetry.space_group_name_H-M   'P 1'
#
loop_
_entity.id
_entity.type
_entity.pdbx_description
1 polymer ?
#
loop_
_entity_poly.entity_id
_entity_poly.type
_entity_poly.pdbx_seq_one_letter_code
_entity_poly.pdbx_strand_id
1 'polypeptide(L)'
;SLPPQQAHPTLLFYTYGPCATHIVSHLSHLTPSSPEYNTYLDSILYPFYSRLAGYNPTSPDCKPLAFVATQWQNDPYAGNGSYCNFQVGLEQGDKDIEVLRRGLGEERGVWFAGEHTAPFVALGTTTGAYWSGERAAGQICDLYGLERNGMG
;
A
#
# COMPACT_ATOMS: atom_id res chain seq x y z
N SER A 1 19.53 -20.33 15.12
CA SER A 1 19.37 -18.87 15.01
C SER A 1 19.62 -18.46 13.56
N LEU A 2 19.06 -17.33 13.12
CA LEU A 2 19.37 -16.77 11.80
C LEU A 2 20.83 -16.26 11.77
N PRO A 3 21.51 -16.25 10.61
CA PRO A 3 22.81 -15.62 10.47
C PRO A 3 22.78 -14.15 10.93
N PRO A 4 23.82 -13.61 11.58
CA PRO A 4 23.81 -12.25 12.14
C PRO A 4 23.43 -11.15 11.13
N GLN A 5 23.81 -11.32 9.86
CA GLN A 5 23.52 -10.37 8.77
C GLN A 5 22.07 -10.42 8.28
N GLN A 6 21.31 -11.42 8.71
CA GLN A 6 19.90 -11.64 8.35
C GLN A 6 18.97 -11.56 9.57
N ALA A 7 19.55 -11.40 10.77
CA ALA A 7 18.82 -11.28 12.01
C ALA A 7 18.37 -9.81 12.19
N HIS A 8 17.27 -9.46 11.52
CA HIS A 8 16.60 -8.16 11.69
C HIS A 8 15.29 -8.39 12.46
N PRO A 9 15.31 -8.39 13.81
CA PRO A 9 14.08 -8.53 14.58
C PRO A 9 13.20 -7.31 14.32
N THR A 10 12.11 -7.50 13.57
CA THR A 10 11.20 -6.43 13.16
C THR A 10 9.77 -6.87 13.44
N LEU A 11 9.01 -5.99 14.08
CA LEU A 11 7.57 -6.13 14.26
C LEU A 11 6.87 -5.24 13.24
N LEU A 12 5.95 -5.81 12.47
CA LEU A 12 5.14 -5.09 11.50
C LEU A 12 3.71 -4.97 12.01
N PHE A 13 3.26 -3.73 12.19
CA PHE A 13 1.90 -3.41 12.60
C PHE A 13 1.12 -2.85 11.42
N TYR A 14 0.01 -3.49 11.08
CA TYR A 14 -0.93 -2.97 10.08
C TYR A 14 -2.04 -2.19 10.79
N THR A 15 -2.20 -0.94 10.42
CA THR A 15 -3.31 -0.08 10.86
C THR A 15 -4.16 0.30 9.65
N TYR A 16 -5.47 0.49 9.87
CA TYR A 16 -6.40 0.91 8.82
C TYR A 16 -7.49 1.80 9.42
N GLY A 17 -8.25 2.46 8.53
CA GLY A 17 -9.38 3.30 8.92
C GLY A 17 -8.98 4.46 9.85
N PRO A 18 -9.86 4.87 10.78
CA PRO A 18 -9.64 6.04 11.62
C PRO A 18 -8.36 5.98 12.47
N CYS A 19 -7.93 4.78 12.89
CA CYS A 19 -6.69 4.60 13.64
C CYS A 19 -5.46 4.98 12.80
N ALA A 20 -5.39 4.47 11.56
CA ALA A 20 -4.31 4.82 10.64
C ALA A 20 -4.32 6.32 10.32
N THR A 21 -5.49 6.90 10.08
CA THR A 21 -5.64 8.35 9.83
C THR A 21 -5.12 9.16 11.00
N HIS A 22 -5.50 8.83 12.24
CA HIS A 22 -5.02 9.54 13.42
C HIS A 22 -3.49 9.53 13.54
N ILE A 23 -2.87 8.36 13.35
CA ILE A 23 -1.41 8.19 13.40
C ILE A 23 -0.77 9.03 12.29
N VAL A 24 -1.17 8.83 11.04
CA VAL A 24 -0.54 9.47 9.88
C VAL A 24 -0.74 10.99 9.88
N SER A 25 -1.89 11.50 10.31
CA SER A 25 -2.13 12.94 10.47
C SER A 25 -1.19 13.55 11.51
N HIS A 26 -0.96 12.87 12.64
CA HIS A 26 -0.02 13.37 13.65
C HIS A 26 1.42 13.39 13.14
N LEU A 27 1.83 12.33 12.45
CA LEU A 27 3.18 12.21 11.87
C LEU A 27 3.48 13.25 10.79
N SER A 28 2.45 13.82 10.14
CA SER A 28 2.60 14.78 9.03
C SER A 28 3.43 16.03 9.38
N HIS A 29 3.49 16.38 10.67
CA HIS A 29 4.21 17.55 11.18
C HIS A 29 5.55 17.20 11.84
N LEU A 30 5.92 15.92 11.91
CA LEU A 30 7.13 15.45 12.56
C LEU A 30 8.18 15.07 11.52
N THR A 31 9.44 15.37 11.81
CA THR A 31 10.54 14.91 10.96
C THR A 31 10.71 13.40 11.13
N PRO A 32 10.75 12.61 10.03
CA PRO A 32 10.94 11.17 10.13
C PRO A 32 12.17 10.80 10.96
N SER A 33 12.02 9.81 11.85
CA SER A 33 13.07 9.35 12.78
C SER A 33 13.52 10.37 13.85
N SER A 34 12.86 11.52 14.00
CA SER A 34 13.16 12.43 15.11
C SER A 34 12.81 11.80 16.47
N PRO A 35 13.36 12.30 17.59
CA PRO A 35 12.99 11.83 18.93
C PRO A 35 11.48 11.89 19.21
N GLU A 36 10.81 12.95 18.77
CA GLU A 36 9.36 13.15 18.92
C GLU A 36 8.58 12.14 18.08
N TYR A 37 9.00 11.90 16.83
CA TYR A 37 8.43 10.89 15.93
C TYR A 37 8.51 9.49 16.55
N ASN A 38 9.70 9.11 17.04
CA ASN A 38 9.94 7.81 17.66
C ASN A 38 9.17 7.66 18.99
N THR A 39 9.14 8.70 19.82
CA THR A 39 8.40 8.70 21.09
C THR A 39 6.90 8.56 20.86
N TYR A 40 6.35 9.25 19.86
CA TYR A 40 4.95 9.14 19.50
C TYR A 40 4.60 7.72 19.04
N LEU A 41 5.37 7.16 18.09
CA LEU A 41 5.14 5.79 17.62
C LEU A 41 5.30 4.77 18.74
N ASP A 42 6.30 4.92 19.60
CA ASP A 42 6.49 4.06 20.75
C ASP A 42 5.28 4.11 21.70
N SER A 43 4.72 5.30 21.96
CA SER A 43 3.55 5.44 22.83
C SER A 43 2.32 4.67 22.31
N ILE A 44 2.18 4.54 20.98
CA ILE A 44 1.11 3.77 20.33
C ILE A 44 1.41 2.27 20.35
N LEU A 45 2.67 1.88 20.14
CA LEU A 45 3.05 0.48 19.90
C LEU A 45 3.47 -0.27 21.18
N TYR A 46 3.94 0.44 22.21
CA TYR A 46 4.35 -0.11 23.51
C TYR A 46 3.29 -1.02 24.14
N PRO A 47 1.99 -0.66 24.17
CA PRO A 47 0.96 -1.54 24.73
C PRO A 47 0.87 -2.92 24.06
N PHE A 48 1.35 -3.05 22.81
CA PHE A 48 1.34 -4.30 22.06
C PHE A 48 2.63 -5.10 22.29
N TYR A 49 3.80 -4.51 22.02
CA TYR A 49 5.04 -5.27 22.10
C TYR A 49 5.44 -5.60 23.55
N SER A 50 5.01 -4.81 24.54
CA SER A 50 5.24 -5.10 25.97
C SER A 50 4.50 -6.34 26.48
N ARG A 51 3.53 -6.86 25.70
CA ARG A 51 2.76 -8.07 26.02
C ARG A 51 3.31 -9.33 25.36
N LEU A 52 4.36 -9.22 24.55
CA LEU A 52 5.00 -10.38 23.92
C LEU A 52 5.64 -11.28 24.98
N ALA A 53 5.57 -12.59 24.75
CA ALA A 53 6.23 -13.55 25.61
C ALA A 53 7.74 -13.27 25.69
N GLY A 54 8.28 -13.23 26.90
CA GLY A 54 9.70 -12.92 27.12
C GLY A 54 10.04 -11.43 27.11
N TYR A 55 9.07 -10.53 26.95
CA TYR A 55 9.31 -9.10 27.14
C TYR A 55 9.81 -8.83 28.56
N ASN A 56 10.92 -8.10 28.65
CA ASN A 56 11.49 -7.63 29.90
C ASN A 56 11.75 -6.13 29.79
N PRO A 57 11.06 -5.27 30.57
CA PRO A 57 11.19 -3.81 30.48
C PRO A 57 12.59 -3.30 30.86
N THR A 58 13.36 -4.10 31.59
CA THR A 58 14.74 -3.77 31.98
C THR A 58 15.77 -4.20 30.94
N SER A 59 15.42 -5.12 30.04
CA SER A 59 16.35 -5.60 29.01
C SER A 59 16.46 -4.58 27.87
N PRO A 60 17.67 -4.14 27.48
CA PRO A 60 17.85 -3.31 26.30
C PRO A 60 17.43 -4.03 25.01
N ASP A 61 17.50 -5.36 24.97
CA ASP A 61 17.12 -6.16 23.81
C ASP A 61 15.61 -6.13 23.52
N CYS A 62 14.80 -5.73 24.52
CA CYS A 62 13.36 -5.59 24.38
C CYS A 62 12.94 -4.15 24.00
N LYS A 63 13.90 -3.25 23.74
CA LYS A 63 13.64 -1.85 23.38
C LYS A 63 13.82 -1.66 21.88
N PRO A 64 12.82 -1.16 21.15
CA PRO A 64 12.97 -0.86 19.73
C PRO A 64 14.11 0.15 19.49
N LEU A 65 14.97 -0.15 18.51
CA LEU A 65 16.08 0.72 18.12
C LEU A 65 15.67 1.79 17.09
N ALA A 66 14.58 1.54 16.36
CA ALA A 66 14.08 2.43 15.33
C ALA A 66 12.58 2.20 15.13
N PHE A 67 11.90 3.23 14.65
CA PHE A 67 10.52 3.16 14.19
C PHE A 67 10.41 3.71 12.77
N VAL A 68 9.56 3.08 11.98
CA VAL A 68 9.22 3.54 10.63
C VAL A 68 7.73 3.35 10.44
N ALA A 69 7.06 4.40 9.98
CA ALA A 69 5.65 4.37 9.62
C ALA A 69 5.46 4.98 8.23
N THR A 70 4.76 4.24 7.36
CA THR A 70 4.34 4.72 6.04
C THR A 70 3.28 5.79 6.18
N GLN A 71 3.32 6.81 5.33
CA GLN A 71 2.36 7.92 5.36
C GLN A 71 1.55 8.01 4.05
N TRP A 72 1.05 6.87 3.54
CA TRP A 72 0.30 6.79 2.28
C TRP A 72 -0.85 7.81 2.18
N GLN A 73 -1.54 8.11 3.29
CA GLN A 73 -2.61 9.11 3.34
C GLN A 73 -2.14 10.56 3.17
N ASN A 74 -0.85 10.84 3.38
CA ASN A 74 -0.24 12.16 3.18
C ASN A 74 0.59 12.23 1.88
N ASP A 75 0.66 11.14 1.11
CA ASP A 75 1.41 11.09 -0.14
C ASP A 75 0.48 11.43 -1.32
N PRO A 76 0.62 12.62 -1.94
CA PRO A 76 -0.21 13.00 -3.08
C PRO A 76 0.03 12.12 -4.30
N TYR A 77 1.19 11.45 -4.41
CA TYR A 77 1.49 10.55 -5.52
C TYR A 77 0.85 9.16 -5.35
N ALA A 78 0.40 8.83 -4.14
CA ALA A 78 -0.40 7.64 -3.86
C ALA A 78 -1.92 7.91 -3.91
N GLY A 79 -2.34 9.11 -4.29
CA GLY A 79 -3.75 9.52 -4.23
C GLY A 79 -4.27 9.65 -2.80
N ASN A 80 -3.38 9.87 -1.83
CA ASN A 80 -3.69 9.96 -0.40
C ASN A 80 -4.35 8.67 0.15
N GLY A 81 -3.96 7.50 -0.37
CA GLY A 81 -4.45 6.19 0.03
C GLY A 81 -3.43 5.09 -0.25
N SER A 82 -3.67 3.88 0.26
CA SER A 82 -2.74 2.76 0.09
C SER A 82 -3.03 1.91 -1.15
N TYR A 83 -4.29 1.50 -1.33
CA TYR A 83 -4.77 0.67 -2.43
C TYR A 83 -6.31 0.72 -2.44
N CYS A 84 -6.93 0.39 -3.57
CA CYS A 84 -8.38 0.39 -3.69
C CYS A 84 -9.04 -0.76 -2.91
N ASN A 85 -10.26 -0.51 -2.43
CA ASN A 85 -11.14 -1.53 -1.87
C ASN A 85 -12.60 -1.13 -2.08
N PHE A 86 -13.51 -2.11 -2.06
CA PHE A 86 -14.94 -1.83 -2.08
C PHE A 86 -15.40 -1.33 -0.72
N GLN A 87 -15.95 -0.12 -0.68
CA GLN A 87 -16.43 0.51 0.54
C GLN A 87 -17.78 -0.05 0.96
N VAL A 88 -18.06 -0.02 2.26
CA VAL A 88 -19.41 -0.29 2.78
C VAL A 88 -20.37 0.74 2.20
N GLY A 89 -21.49 0.26 1.66
CA GLY A 89 -22.51 1.12 1.03
C GLY A 89 -22.28 1.39 -0.46
N LEU A 90 -21.21 0.86 -1.06
CA LEU A 90 -21.03 0.89 -2.50
C LEU A 90 -21.99 -0.09 -3.19
N GLU A 91 -22.82 0.40 -4.10
CA GLU A 91 -23.88 -0.40 -4.73
C GLU A 91 -23.43 -1.09 -6.04
N GLN A 92 -22.62 -0.42 -6.87
CA GLN A 92 -22.26 -0.88 -8.22
C GLN A 92 -20.74 -0.85 -8.48
N GLY A 93 -19.96 -1.21 -7.45
CA GLY A 93 -18.50 -1.17 -7.52
C GLY A 93 -17.90 -2.06 -8.62
N ASP A 94 -18.57 -3.16 -8.95
CA ASP A 94 -18.21 -4.00 -10.09
C ASP A 94 -18.23 -3.21 -11.40
N LYS A 95 -19.32 -2.48 -11.66
CA LYS A 95 -19.47 -1.65 -12.84
C LYS A 95 -18.54 -0.45 -12.84
N ASP A 96 -18.31 0.17 -11.68
CA ASP A 96 -17.36 1.28 -11.54
C ASP A 96 -15.96 0.84 -11.99
N ILE A 97 -15.53 -0.35 -11.58
CA ILE A 97 -14.26 -0.95 -12.00
C ILE A 97 -14.26 -1.27 -13.50
N GLU A 98 -15.34 -1.82 -14.05
CA GLU A 98 -15.43 -2.11 -15.49
C GLU A 98 -15.35 -0.84 -16.35
N VAL A 99 -16.05 0.22 -15.94
CA VAL A 99 -16.02 1.53 -16.60
C VAL A 99 -14.62 2.13 -16.54
N LEU A 100 -14.00 2.13 -15.36
CA LEU A 100 -12.65 2.66 -15.18
C LEU A 100 -11.62 1.86 -16.00
N ARG A 101 -11.73 0.53 -16.00
CA ARG A 101 -10.86 -0.38 -16.77
C ARG A 101 -11.02 -0.19 -18.27
N ARG A 102 -12.23 0.02 -18.77
CA ARG A 102 -12.51 0.27 -20.20
C ARG A 102 -11.80 1.55 -20.68
N GLY A 103 -11.70 2.56 -19.82
CA GLY A 103 -11.16 3.86 -20.16
C GLY A 103 -11.94 4.58 -21.26
N LEU A 104 -11.29 5.49 -21.98
CA LEU A 104 -11.93 6.25 -23.06
C LEU A 104 -11.69 5.64 -24.44
N GLY A 105 -10.92 4.54 -24.49
CA GLY A 105 -10.70 3.72 -25.67
C GLY A 105 -9.95 4.42 -26.80
N GLU A 106 -9.94 3.77 -27.95
CA GLU A 106 -9.23 4.20 -29.17
C GLU A 106 -9.74 5.53 -29.70
N GLU A 107 -11.06 5.78 -29.64
CA GLU A 107 -11.67 7.03 -30.11
C GLU A 107 -11.08 8.29 -29.46
N ARG A 108 -10.60 8.15 -28.22
CA ARG A 108 -10.03 9.24 -27.43
C ARG A 108 -8.52 9.08 -27.17
N GLY A 109 -7.95 7.94 -27.51
CA GLY A 109 -6.55 7.62 -27.28
C GLY A 109 -6.15 7.64 -25.80
N VAL A 110 -7.05 7.24 -24.89
CA VAL A 110 -6.78 7.23 -23.44
C VAL A 110 -7.17 5.88 -22.83
N TRP A 111 -6.17 5.23 -22.24
CA TRP A 111 -6.28 3.96 -21.52
C TRP A 111 -5.86 4.14 -20.06
N PHE A 112 -6.55 3.47 -19.15
CA PHE A 112 -6.16 3.42 -17.74
C PHE A 112 -5.55 2.07 -17.42
N ALA A 113 -4.54 2.09 -16.55
CA ALA A 113 -3.89 0.93 -15.96
C ALA A 113 -3.59 1.25 -14.48
N GLY A 114 -3.28 0.21 -13.71
CA GLY A 114 -3.08 0.26 -12.27
C GLY A 114 -3.93 -0.78 -11.55
N GLU A 115 -3.61 -1.01 -10.28
CA GLU A 115 -4.29 -2.01 -9.43
C GLU A 115 -5.82 -1.80 -9.40
N HIS A 116 -6.27 -0.54 -9.42
CA HIS A 116 -7.68 -0.14 -9.45
C HIS A 116 -8.39 -0.39 -10.80
N THR A 117 -7.68 -0.89 -11.81
CA THR A 117 -8.24 -1.31 -13.11
C THR A 117 -8.04 -2.81 -13.37
N ALA A 118 -7.41 -3.52 -12.44
CA ALA A 118 -7.08 -4.93 -12.58
C ALA A 118 -8.34 -5.80 -12.71
N PRO A 119 -8.24 -7.03 -13.22
CA PRO A 119 -9.31 -8.03 -13.09
C PRO A 119 -9.74 -8.20 -11.63
N PHE A 120 -11.01 -8.54 -11.38
CA PHE A 120 -11.55 -8.61 -10.01
C PHE A 120 -10.74 -9.49 -9.06
N VAL A 121 -10.15 -10.57 -9.58
CA VAL A 121 -9.31 -11.50 -8.81
C VAL A 121 -7.99 -10.91 -8.31
N ALA A 122 -7.57 -9.74 -8.82
CA ALA A 122 -6.28 -9.13 -8.54
C ALA A 122 -6.36 -7.63 -8.20
N LEU A 123 -7.56 -7.08 -7.93
CA LEU A 123 -7.70 -5.70 -7.43
C LEU A 123 -6.91 -5.50 -6.12
N GLY A 124 -6.32 -4.33 -5.90
CA GLY A 124 -5.55 -4.05 -4.69
C GLY A 124 -4.16 -4.69 -4.66
N THR A 125 -3.69 -5.29 -5.77
CA THR A 125 -2.43 -6.05 -5.79
C THR A 125 -1.44 -5.55 -6.84
N THR A 126 -0.15 -5.81 -6.60
CA THR A 126 0.93 -5.55 -7.56
C THR A 126 0.79 -6.40 -8.81
N THR A 127 0.35 -7.66 -8.68
CA THR A 127 0.03 -8.55 -9.80
C THR A 127 -1.07 -7.95 -10.68
N GLY A 128 -2.12 -7.41 -10.08
CA GLY A 128 -3.20 -6.74 -10.80
C GLY A 128 -2.73 -5.48 -11.53
N ALA A 129 -1.89 -4.66 -10.89
CA ALA A 129 -1.26 -3.52 -11.53
C ALA A 129 -0.46 -3.95 -12.77
N TYR A 130 0.37 -4.98 -12.64
CA TYR A 130 1.17 -5.54 -13.74
C TYR A 130 0.27 -6.01 -14.90
N TRP A 131 -0.72 -6.86 -14.64
CA TRP A 131 -1.65 -7.37 -15.67
C TRP A 131 -2.46 -6.26 -16.35
N SER A 132 -2.88 -5.25 -15.59
CA SER A 132 -3.59 -4.12 -16.17
C SER A 132 -2.71 -3.29 -17.11
N GLY A 133 -1.41 -3.21 -16.84
CA GLY A 133 -0.42 -2.57 -17.70
C GLY A 133 -0.23 -3.34 -19.00
N GLU A 134 -0.06 -4.67 -18.93
CA GLU A 134 0.00 -5.54 -20.12
C GLU A 134 -1.26 -5.41 -20.98
N ARG A 135 -2.44 -5.42 -20.36
CA ARG A 135 -3.71 -5.19 -21.07
C ARG A 135 -3.72 -3.85 -21.82
N ALA A 136 -3.42 -2.74 -21.12
CA ALA A 136 -3.46 -1.42 -21.72
C ALA A 136 -2.43 -1.28 -22.86
N ALA A 137 -1.21 -1.79 -22.66
CA ALA A 137 -0.19 -1.84 -23.70
C ALA A 137 -0.62 -2.68 -24.91
N GLY A 138 -1.25 -3.83 -24.66
CA GLY A 138 -1.82 -4.69 -25.71
C GLY A 138 -2.86 -3.94 -26.56
N GLN A 139 -3.81 -3.24 -25.92
CA GLN A 139 -4.82 -2.44 -26.63
C GLN A 139 -4.20 -1.33 -27.50
N ILE A 140 -3.12 -0.71 -27.02
CA ILE A 140 -2.38 0.29 -27.81
C ILE A 140 -1.68 -0.36 -29.00
N CYS A 141 -1.03 -1.51 -28.79
CA CYS A 141 -0.38 -2.24 -29.89
C CYS A 141 -1.38 -2.65 -30.96
N ASP A 142 -2.56 -3.15 -30.53
CA ASP A 142 -3.64 -3.58 -31.41
C ASP A 142 -4.13 -2.41 -32.29
N LEU A 143 -4.29 -1.20 -31.73
CA LEU A 143 -4.66 0.02 -32.47
C LEU A 143 -3.64 0.38 -33.58
N TYR A 144 -2.35 0.16 -33.35
CA TYR A 144 -1.29 0.49 -34.29
C TYR A 144 -0.86 -0.69 -35.18
N GLY A 145 -1.53 -1.84 -35.09
CA GLY A 145 -1.18 -3.05 -35.84
C GLY A 145 0.21 -3.61 -35.48
N LEU A 146 0.66 -3.41 -34.25
CA LEU A 146 1.96 -3.90 -33.75
C LEU A 146 1.80 -5.32 -33.19
N GLU A 147 2.70 -6.22 -33.56
CA GLU A 147 2.71 -7.60 -33.03
C GLU A 147 3.04 -7.62 -31.54
N ARG A 148 2.28 -8.42 -30.78
CA ARG A 148 2.53 -8.73 -29.38
C ARG A 148 3.72 -9.69 -29.26
N ASN A 149 4.93 -9.17 -29.09
CA ASN A 149 6.09 -9.96 -28.69
C ASN A 149 6.10 -10.15 -27.15
N GLY A 150 5.17 -10.96 -26.63
CA GLY A 150 5.03 -11.27 -25.21
C GLY A 150 3.65 -11.84 -24.89
N MET A 151 3.56 -12.77 -23.93
CA MET A 151 2.31 -13.47 -23.61
C MET A 151 1.24 -12.51 -23.08
N GLY A 152 0.12 -12.45 -23.81
CA GLY A 152 -1.15 -11.86 -23.40
C GLY A 152 -2.24 -12.22 -24.40
#